data_AF-A0A212CCK1-F1
#
_entry.id   AF-A0A212CCK1-F1
#
_cell.length_a   1.000
_cell.length_b   1.000
_cell.length_c   1.000
_cell.angle_alpha   90.00
_cell.angle_beta   90.00
_cell.angle_gamma   90.00
#
_symmetry.space_group_name_H-M   'P 1'
#
loop_
_entity.id
_entity.type
_entity.pdbx_description
1 polymer ?
#
loop_
_entity_poly.entity_id
_entity_poly.type
_entity_poly.pdbx_seq_one_letter_code
_entity_poly.pdbx_strand_id
1 'polypeptide(L)'
;MAQVQVQVLWGCFILWNLYISSAQAIYPGIKARATQRALDYAVQAGMEMIEQMAKERKLPDLKGSESLEFLKIDYVNYNFTNIKINAFSFPNTSLAFVPGVGIRALTNHGTTNISTDWEVKSPLFQDTGAADLFLSGVYFTGIVVLSRNDFGHPILKLQDCYAQVSHADVSFSGELSVLYNSFVEPMEKPILKKLNEMLCPIITGEVEALNANLSKLEVLRKIDNYTLLDYSLVSSPEITENYFDLNLKGVFYPLKSLQYPPFPSVPFVLPERSDSMLYIGISKYFFKSASYAYFTAGAFSFTLTTKEISNHLLHNSQALGNMLSRIAELYILSQPFMVQVMATEPPVVRNFTLDIPASIMILTQPKNSTAETIVSMDFDEKEGFNKNRTSGCGKQ
;
A
#
# COMPACT_ATOMS: atom_id res chain seq x y z
N MET A 1 -50.97 2.35 36.45
CA MET A 1 -49.57 2.76 36.71
C MET A 1 -48.56 2.04 35.80
N ALA A 2 -48.72 0.75 35.50
CA ALA A 2 -47.80 0.00 34.62
C ALA A 2 -47.73 0.49 33.14
N GLN A 3 -48.85 0.97 32.58
CA GLN A 3 -48.92 1.36 31.16
C GLN A 3 -48.15 2.67 30.84
N VAL A 4 -48.05 3.58 31.81
CA VAL A 4 -47.27 4.83 31.69
C VAL A 4 -45.76 4.52 31.74
N GLN A 5 -45.37 3.51 32.52
CA GLN A 5 -43.97 3.13 32.69
C GLN A 5 -43.38 2.49 31.41
N VAL A 6 -44.20 1.75 30.65
CA VAL A 6 -43.80 1.16 29.35
C VAL A 6 -43.64 2.23 28.26
N GLN A 7 -44.49 3.26 28.25
CA GLN A 7 -44.38 4.36 27.28
C GLN A 7 -43.15 5.23 27.52
N VAL A 8 -42.76 5.45 28.78
CA VAL A 8 -41.53 6.18 29.13
C VAL A 8 -40.30 5.37 28.73
N LEU A 9 -40.30 4.05 28.94
CA LEU A 9 -39.20 3.16 28.51
C LEU A 9 -39.03 3.12 26.98
N TRP A 10 -40.14 3.09 26.22
CA TRP A 10 -40.10 3.17 24.76
C TRP A 10 -39.64 4.56 24.27
N GLY A 11 -40.07 5.64 24.91
CA GLY A 11 -39.59 7.00 24.62
C GLY A 11 -38.09 7.16 24.88
N CYS A 12 -37.58 6.60 25.98
CA CYS A 12 -36.15 6.57 26.29
C CYS A 12 -35.35 5.72 25.29
N PHE A 13 -35.88 4.59 24.82
CA PHE A 13 -35.23 3.77 23.79
C PHE A 13 -35.14 4.50 22.43
N ILE A 14 -36.19 5.25 22.05
CA ILE A 14 -36.19 6.05 20.81
C ILE A 14 -35.23 7.24 20.92
N LEU A 15 -35.20 7.92 22.08
CA LEU A 15 -34.24 8.99 22.35
C LEU A 15 -32.79 8.49 22.43
N TRP A 16 -32.56 7.27 22.95
CA TRP A 16 -31.23 6.63 22.93
C TRP A 16 -30.80 6.27 21.51
N ASN A 17 -31.72 5.78 20.65
CA ASN A 17 -31.41 5.51 19.24
C ASN A 17 -31.18 6.79 18.42
N LEU A 18 -31.79 7.92 18.79
CA LEU A 18 -31.53 9.24 18.19
C LEU A 18 -30.20 9.87 18.67
N TYR A 19 -29.63 9.39 19.78
CA TYR A 19 -28.30 9.75 20.27
C TYR A 19 -27.18 8.84 19.78
N ILE A 20 -27.49 7.85 18.93
CA ILE A 20 -26.45 7.20 18.13
C ILE A 20 -25.94 8.28 17.18
N SER A 21 -24.79 8.86 17.54
CA SER A 21 -24.02 9.81 16.74
C SER A 21 -24.28 9.58 15.27
N SER A 22 -24.81 10.59 14.57
CA SER A 22 -24.72 10.65 13.13
C SER A 22 -23.28 10.31 12.77
N ALA A 23 -23.05 9.10 12.24
CA ALA A 23 -21.73 8.70 11.81
C ALA A 23 -21.31 9.71 10.76
N GLN A 24 -20.40 10.62 11.12
CA GLN A 24 -19.91 11.64 10.22
C GLN A 24 -19.38 10.89 9.00
N ALA A 25 -19.98 11.09 7.82
CA ALA A 25 -19.56 10.37 6.62
C ALA A 25 -18.07 10.67 6.39
N ILE A 26 -17.23 9.63 6.48
CA ILE A 26 -15.80 9.75 6.26
C ILE A 26 -15.59 9.63 4.74
N TYR A 27 -15.28 10.75 4.10
CA TYR A 27 -14.84 10.78 2.72
C TYR A 27 -13.31 10.71 2.61
N PRO A 28 -12.76 10.12 1.53
CA PRO A 28 -11.33 9.98 1.35
C PRO A 28 -10.63 11.34 1.18
N GLY A 29 -9.47 11.48 1.80
CA GLY A 29 -8.54 12.59 1.58
C GLY A 29 -7.69 12.39 0.33
N ILE A 30 -7.41 11.12 -0.02
CA ILE A 30 -6.65 10.72 -1.21
C ILE A 30 -7.42 9.60 -1.93
N LYS A 31 -7.52 9.69 -3.25
CA LYS A 31 -8.02 8.62 -4.12
C LYS A 31 -6.93 8.21 -5.09
N ALA A 32 -6.65 6.92 -5.20
CA ALA A 32 -5.73 6.38 -6.21
C ALA A 32 -6.48 5.44 -7.13
N ARG A 33 -6.38 5.64 -8.45
CA ARG A 33 -7.01 4.83 -9.48
C ARG A 33 -5.96 4.10 -10.29
N ALA A 34 -6.13 2.80 -10.46
CA ALA A 34 -5.39 1.99 -11.43
C ALA A 34 -6.31 1.63 -12.60
N THR A 35 -5.82 1.76 -13.83
CA THR A 35 -6.56 1.42 -15.05
C THR A 35 -6.10 0.10 -15.64
N GLN A 36 -6.76 -0.35 -16.71
CA GLN A 36 -6.33 -1.55 -17.46
C GLN A 36 -4.86 -1.44 -17.90
N ARG A 37 -4.38 -0.24 -18.27
CA ARG A 37 -2.96 -0.03 -18.63
C ARG A 37 -2.00 -0.36 -17.48
N ALA A 38 -2.40 -0.13 -16.23
CA ALA A 38 -1.59 -0.51 -15.08
C ALA A 38 -1.54 -2.04 -14.92
N LEU A 39 -2.64 -2.73 -15.19
CA LEU A 39 -2.69 -4.20 -15.18
C LEU A 39 -1.84 -4.80 -16.31
N ASP A 40 -1.94 -4.26 -17.53
CA ASP A 40 -1.14 -4.69 -18.67
C ASP A 40 0.36 -4.52 -18.41
N TYR A 41 0.74 -3.38 -17.81
CA TYR A 41 2.11 -3.13 -17.37
C TYR A 41 2.53 -4.08 -16.24
N ALA A 42 1.64 -4.38 -15.29
CA ALA A 42 1.94 -5.31 -14.20
C ALA A 42 2.20 -6.72 -14.72
N VAL A 43 1.53 -7.17 -15.78
CA VAL A 43 1.89 -8.41 -16.47
C VAL A 43 3.30 -8.30 -17.04
N GLN A 44 3.57 -7.28 -17.85
CA GLN A 44 4.88 -7.12 -18.50
C GLN A 44 6.05 -7.05 -17.51
N ALA A 45 5.90 -6.27 -16.44
CA ALA A 45 6.95 -6.08 -15.45
C ALA A 45 7.00 -7.18 -14.37
N GLY A 46 5.88 -7.88 -14.13
CA GLY A 46 5.74 -8.83 -13.03
C GLY A 46 6.09 -10.27 -13.38
N MET A 47 6.05 -10.66 -14.65
CA MET A 47 6.26 -12.07 -15.05
C MET A 47 7.67 -12.59 -14.71
N GLU A 48 8.70 -11.76 -14.85
CA GLU A 48 10.07 -12.15 -14.46
C GLU A 48 10.18 -12.40 -12.95
N MET A 49 9.50 -11.59 -12.13
CA MET A 49 9.46 -11.76 -10.69
C MET A 49 8.71 -13.05 -10.31
N ILE A 50 7.60 -13.36 -10.97
CA ILE A 50 6.84 -14.60 -10.76
C ILE A 50 7.70 -15.82 -11.12
N GLU A 51 8.46 -15.77 -12.22
CA GLU A 51 9.37 -16.85 -12.59
C GLU A 51 10.42 -17.11 -11.50
N GLN A 52 11.05 -16.06 -10.96
CA GLN A 52 12.04 -16.22 -9.88
C GLN A 52 11.40 -16.79 -8.61
N MET A 53 10.23 -16.28 -8.21
CA MET A 53 9.49 -16.81 -7.06
C MET A 53 9.15 -18.29 -7.23
N ALA A 54 8.77 -18.71 -8.43
CA ALA A 54 8.48 -20.11 -8.74
C ALA A 54 9.73 -21.00 -8.61
N LYS A 55 10.90 -20.53 -9.08
CA LYS A 55 12.18 -21.27 -9.01
C LYS A 55 12.69 -21.44 -7.57
N GLU A 56 12.54 -20.41 -6.74
CA GLU A 56 12.99 -20.43 -5.35
C GLU A 56 12.08 -21.26 -4.43
N ARG A 57 10.85 -21.55 -4.88
CA ARG A 57 9.87 -22.25 -4.06
C ARG A 57 10.18 -23.74 -3.97
N LYS A 58 10.14 -24.25 -2.73
CA LYS A 58 10.12 -25.70 -2.45
C LYS A 58 8.71 -26.23 -2.62
N LEU A 59 8.51 -27.08 -3.61
CA LEU A 59 7.24 -27.78 -3.81
C LEU A 59 7.13 -28.98 -2.87
N PRO A 60 5.91 -29.32 -2.40
CA PRO A 60 5.68 -30.50 -1.58
C PRO A 60 5.88 -31.78 -2.38
N ASP A 61 6.30 -32.86 -1.70
CA ASP A 61 6.49 -34.17 -2.31
C ASP A 61 5.20 -34.70 -2.97
N LEU A 62 5.32 -35.31 -4.15
CA LEU A 62 4.22 -36.03 -4.78
C LEU A 62 4.26 -37.50 -4.37
N LYS A 63 3.35 -37.88 -3.48
CA LYS A 63 3.22 -39.26 -2.99
C LYS A 63 1.93 -39.89 -3.48
N GLY A 64 2.01 -41.16 -3.82
CA GLY A 64 0.84 -41.94 -4.16
C GLY A 64 1.14 -43.42 -4.25
N SER A 65 0.09 -44.15 -4.58
CA SER A 65 0.16 -45.59 -4.75
C SER A 65 -0.71 -45.97 -5.93
N GLU A 66 -0.16 -46.76 -6.85
CA GLU A 66 -0.85 -47.16 -8.06
C GLU A 66 -0.67 -48.65 -8.29
N SER A 67 -1.68 -49.28 -8.89
CA SER A 67 -1.58 -50.64 -9.40
C SER A 67 -0.97 -50.59 -10.80
N LEU A 68 0.18 -51.24 -10.98
CA LEU A 68 0.80 -51.38 -12.30
C LEU A 68 0.27 -52.66 -12.94
N GLU A 69 -0.93 -52.58 -13.53
CA GLU A 69 -1.63 -53.72 -14.15
C GLU A 69 -0.74 -54.48 -15.14
N PHE A 70 0.11 -53.77 -15.89
CA PHE A 70 1.02 -54.36 -16.87
C PHE A 70 2.20 -55.16 -16.26
N LEU A 71 2.64 -54.82 -15.03
CA LEU A 71 3.64 -55.62 -14.29
C LEU A 71 2.99 -56.70 -13.43
N LYS A 72 1.65 -56.76 -13.38
CA LYS A 72 0.90 -57.58 -12.42
C LYS A 72 1.33 -57.31 -10.98
N ILE A 73 1.63 -56.04 -10.68
CA ILE A 73 1.99 -55.59 -9.34
C ILE A 73 0.83 -54.79 -8.79
N ASP A 74 0.16 -55.38 -7.80
CA ASP A 74 -1.07 -54.85 -7.22
C ASP A 74 -0.85 -53.50 -6.53
N TYR A 75 0.35 -53.24 -6.00
CA TYR A 75 0.62 -52.02 -5.25
C TYR A 75 2.07 -51.55 -5.41
N VAL A 76 2.23 -50.39 -6.03
CA VAL A 76 3.51 -49.69 -6.14
C VAL A 76 3.36 -48.32 -5.49
N ASN A 77 4.13 -48.09 -4.42
CA ASN A 77 4.24 -46.77 -3.81
C ASN A 77 5.26 -45.95 -4.59
N TYR A 78 4.89 -44.75 -5.00
CA TYR A 78 5.80 -43.80 -5.61
C TYR A 78 5.91 -42.54 -4.76
N ASN A 79 7.09 -41.93 -4.80
CA ASN A 79 7.38 -40.70 -4.10
C ASN A 79 8.33 -39.84 -4.96
N PHE A 80 7.86 -38.68 -5.41
CA PHE A 80 8.71 -37.67 -6.03
C PHE A 80 9.06 -36.60 -5.00
N THR A 81 10.36 -36.40 -4.80
CA THR A 81 10.91 -35.47 -3.80
C THR A 81 11.89 -34.50 -4.47
N ASN A 82 12.31 -33.46 -3.74
CA ASN A 82 13.25 -32.45 -4.26
C ASN A 82 12.80 -31.81 -5.58
N ILE A 83 11.49 -31.64 -5.75
CA ILE A 83 10.87 -31.06 -6.94
C ILE A 83 11.29 -29.60 -7.06
N LYS A 84 11.97 -29.26 -8.17
CA LYS A 84 12.49 -27.93 -8.48
C LYS A 84 12.01 -27.47 -9.84
N ILE A 85 11.46 -26.26 -9.90
CA ILE A 85 11.13 -25.60 -11.16
C ILE A 85 12.43 -24.99 -11.73
N ASN A 86 12.84 -25.41 -12.91
CA ASN A 86 14.05 -24.92 -13.58
C ASN A 86 13.77 -23.77 -14.54
N ALA A 87 12.63 -23.87 -15.25
CA ALA A 87 12.20 -22.88 -16.23
C ALA A 87 10.67 -22.82 -16.21
N PHE A 88 10.13 -21.62 -16.42
CA PHE A 88 8.71 -21.35 -16.33
C PHE A 88 8.32 -20.30 -17.36
N SER A 89 7.31 -20.56 -18.17
CA SER A 89 6.86 -19.65 -19.22
C SER A 89 5.34 -19.59 -19.30
N PHE A 90 4.80 -18.38 -19.26
CA PHE A 90 3.38 -18.09 -19.46
C PHE A 90 3.22 -17.01 -20.55
N PRO A 91 3.28 -17.41 -21.83
CA PRO A 91 3.29 -16.44 -22.94
C PRO A 91 1.99 -15.63 -23.00
N ASN A 92 0.87 -16.22 -22.57
CA ASN A 92 -0.45 -15.63 -22.67
C ASN A 92 -1.03 -15.39 -21.28
N THR A 93 -0.49 -14.39 -20.59
CA THR A 93 -1.00 -13.91 -19.30
C THR A 93 -1.80 -12.64 -19.50
N SER A 94 -2.94 -12.54 -18.83
CA SER A 94 -3.79 -11.34 -18.82
C SER A 94 -4.38 -11.11 -17.44
N LEU A 95 -4.61 -9.83 -17.13
CA LEU A 95 -5.29 -9.38 -15.93
C LEU A 95 -6.49 -8.54 -16.37
N ALA A 96 -7.66 -8.76 -15.78
CA ALA A 96 -8.86 -8.01 -16.10
C ALA A 96 -9.66 -7.69 -14.84
N PHE A 97 -10.32 -6.53 -14.81
CA PHE A 97 -11.20 -6.20 -13.70
C PHE A 97 -12.50 -7.02 -13.75
N VAL A 98 -12.94 -7.47 -12.57
CA VAL A 98 -14.25 -8.07 -12.36
C VAL A 98 -15.05 -7.09 -11.51
N PRO A 99 -16.04 -6.37 -12.10
CA PRO A 99 -16.78 -5.32 -11.41
C PRO A 99 -17.36 -5.78 -10.07
N GLY A 100 -17.12 -5.00 -9.02
CA GLY A 100 -17.59 -5.29 -7.67
C GLY A 100 -16.91 -6.49 -6.96
N VAL A 101 -15.96 -7.18 -7.60
CA VAL A 101 -15.33 -8.40 -7.05
C VAL A 101 -13.83 -8.26 -6.87
N GLY A 102 -13.06 -8.09 -7.95
CA GLY A 102 -11.60 -8.19 -7.88
C GLY A 102 -10.91 -8.05 -9.22
N ILE A 103 -9.68 -8.55 -9.29
CA ILE A 103 -8.87 -8.63 -10.52
C ILE A 103 -8.75 -10.11 -10.88
N ARG A 104 -9.27 -10.50 -12.04
CA ARG A 104 -9.10 -11.85 -12.58
C ARG A 104 -7.74 -11.95 -13.25
N ALA A 105 -6.96 -12.92 -12.80
CA ALA A 105 -5.76 -13.36 -13.49
C ALA A 105 -6.09 -14.59 -14.34
N LEU A 106 -5.64 -14.58 -15.59
CA LEU A 106 -5.80 -15.68 -16.53
C LEU A 106 -4.47 -15.91 -17.24
N THR A 107 -4.01 -17.17 -17.23
CA THR A 107 -2.90 -17.62 -18.05
C THR A 107 -3.26 -18.89 -18.81
N ASN A 108 -2.82 -18.98 -20.06
CA ASN A 108 -3.01 -20.16 -20.89
C ASN A 108 -1.73 -20.54 -21.63
N HIS A 109 -1.68 -21.81 -22.07
CA HIS A 109 -0.55 -22.38 -22.80
C HIS A 109 0.80 -22.23 -22.07
N GLY A 110 0.78 -22.32 -20.74
CA GLY A 110 2.00 -22.32 -19.96
C GLY A 110 2.81 -23.59 -20.11
N THR A 111 4.12 -23.45 -19.92
CA THR A 111 5.08 -24.56 -19.93
C THR A 111 6.04 -24.43 -18.77
N THR A 112 6.46 -25.56 -18.19
CA THR A 112 7.45 -25.58 -17.12
C THR A 112 8.34 -26.81 -17.19
N ASN A 113 9.62 -26.62 -16.88
CA ASN A 113 10.61 -27.70 -16.76
C ASN A 113 10.87 -27.92 -15.28
N ILE A 114 10.75 -29.17 -14.84
CA ILE A 114 10.92 -29.57 -13.45
C ILE A 114 11.98 -30.66 -13.37
N SER A 115 12.87 -30.57 -12.39
CA SER A 115 13.70 -31.71 -11.98
C SER A 115 13.23 -32.23 -10.63
N THR A 116 13.25 -33.55 -10.46
CA THR A 116 12.82 -34.21 -9.25
C THR A 116 13.61 -35.49 -9.02
N ASP A 117 13.73 -35.89 -7.76
CA ASP A 117 14.14 -37.25 -7.41
C ASP A 117 12.88 -38.12 -7.31
N TRP A 118 12.99 -39.40 -7.65
CA TRP A 118 11.89 -40.36 -7.53
C TRP A 118 12.33 -41.60 -6.75
N GLU A 119 11.40 -42.15 -5.99
CA GLU A 119 11.53 -43.43 -5.30
C GLU A 119 10.29 -44.27 -5.58
N VAL A 120 10.50 -45.53 -5.93
CA VAL A 120 9.45 -46.52 -6.12
C VAL A 120 9.69 -47.69 -5.18
N LYS A 121 8.64 -48.08 -4.44
CA LYS A 121 8.65 -49.19 -3.49
C LYS A 121 7.52 -50.17 -3.78
N SER A 122 7.88 -51.43 -4.01
CA SER A 122 6.96 -52.56 -4.07
C SER A 122 7.45 -53.71 -3.17
N PRO A 123 6.63 -54.72 -2.86
CA PRO A 123 7.09 -55.89 -2.11
C PRO A 123 8.22 -56.68 -2.80
N LEU A 124 8.40 -56.52 -4.12
CA LEU A 124 9.33 -57.30 -4.94
C LEU A 124 10.62 -56.54 -5.26
N PHE A 125 10.58 -55.22 -5.30
CA PHE A 125 11.73 -54.36 -5.57
C PHE A 125 11.54 -52.96 -5.02
N GLN A 126 12.65 -52.29 -4.78
CA GLN A 126 12.72 -50.87 -4.48
C GLN A 126 13.78 -50.25 -5.40
N ASP A 127 13.46 -49.09 -5.97
CA ASP A 127 14.44 -48.34 -6.73
C ASP A 127 14.27 -46.82 -6.57
N THR A 128 15.32 -46.10 -6.92
CA THR A 128 15.40 -44.64 -6.82
C THR A 128 16.18 -44.06 -8.00
N GLY A 129 15.85 -42.84 -8.40
CA GLY A 129 16.61 -42.12 -9.42
C GLY A 129 16.22 -40.66 -9.50
N ALA A 130 16.62 -40.02 -10.59
CA ALA A 130 16.22 -38.65 -10.91
C ALA A 130 15.34 -38.64 -12.17
N ALA A 131 14.43 -37.68 -12.28
CA ALA A 131 13.59 -37.47 -13.44
C ALA A 131 13.49 -35.98 -13.78
N ASP A 132 13.41 -35.72 -15.08
CA ASP A 132 13.03 -34.41 -15.61
C ASP A 132 11.62 -34.50 -16.18
N LEU A 133 10.79 -33.51 -15.85
CA LEU A 133 9.41 -33.39 -16.32
C LEU A 133 9.27 -32.12 -17.13
N PHE A 134 8.70 -32.26 -18.32
CA PHE A 134 8.20 -31.14 -19.11
C PHE A 134 6.68 -31.10 -18.99
N LEU A 135 6.16 -30.04 -18.37
CA LEU A 135 4.72 -29.83 -18.27
C LEU A 135 4.28 -28.81 -19.31
N SER A 136 3.17 -29.09 -19.99
CA SER A 136 2.61 -28.18 -20.99
C SER A 136 1.08 -28.09 -20.90
N GLY A 137 0.54 -27.07 -21.56
CA GLY A 137 -0.88 -26.75 -21.47
C GLY A 137 -1.28 -26.35 -20.05
N VAL A 138 -0.39 -25.64 -19.34
CA VAL A 138 -0.70 -25.10 -18.02
C VAL A 138 -1.69 -23.95 -18.18
N TYR A 139 -2.84 -24.09 -17.51
CA TYR A 139 -3.92 -23.13 -17.46
C TYR A 139 -4.14 -22.71 -16.01
N PHE A 140 -4.29 -21.42 -15.77
CA PHE A 140 -4.73 -20.92 -14.47
C PHE A 140 -5.71 -19.77 -14.64
N THR A 141 -6.74 -19.79 -13.80
CA THR A 141 -7.65 -18.67 -13.58
C THR A 141 -7.86 -18.50 -12.08
N GLY A 142 -7.93 -17.25 -11.63
CA GLY A 142 -8.25 -16.93 -10.25
C GLY A 142 -8.59 -15.46 -10.10
N ILE A 143 -9.38 -15.12 -9.09
CA ILE A 143 -9.77 -13.74 -8.80
C ILE A 143 -9.06 -13.29 -7.54
N VAL A 144 -8.16 -12.33 -7.68
CA VAL A 144 -7.51 -11.64 -6.57
C VAL A 144 -8.48 -10.57 -6.06
N VAL A 145 -8.96 -10.75 -4.83
CA VAL A 145 -9.90 -9.85 -4.16
C VAL A 145 -9.13 -9.00 -3.16
N LEU A 146 -9.17 -7.69 -3.35
CA LEU A 146 -8.62 -6.70 -2.43
C LEU A 146 -9.75 -6.10 -1.63
N SER A 147 -9.67 -6.19 -0.30
CA SER A 147 -10.66 -5.67 0.63
C SER A 147 -10.00 -4.87 1.76
N ARG A 148 -10.81 -4.37 2.69
CA ARG A 148 -10.36 -3.62 3.86
C ARG A 148 -10.60 -4.43 5.14
N ASN A 149 -9.66 -4.37 6.09
CA ASN A 149 -9.87 -4.84 7.47
C ASN A 149 -10.43 -3.74 8.38
N ASP A 150 -10.83 -4.11 9.60
CA ASP A 150 -11.40 -3.17 10.57
C ASP A 150 -10.43 -2.01 10.93
N PHE A 151 -9.13 -2.29 10.91
CA PHE A 151 -8.05 -1.31 11.13
C PHE A 151 -7.71 -0.45 9.91
N GLY A 152 -8.40 -0.64 8.78
CA GLY A 152 -8.17 0.13 7.56
C GLY A 152 -6.94 -0.30 6.75
N HIS A 153 -6.38 -1.47 7.02
CA HIS A 153 -5.36 -2.09 6.15
C HIS A 153 -6.01 -2.80 4.97
N PRO A 154 -5.33 -2.84 3.80
CA PRO A 154 -5.71 -3.72 2.71
C PRO A 154 -5.55 -5.19 3.09
N ILE A 155 -6.50 -6.04 2.67
CA ILE A 155 -6.40 -7.50 2.71
C ILE A 155 -6.49 -8.03 1.29
N LEU A 156 -5.61 -8.97 0.93
CA LEU A 156 -5.70 -9.76 -0.29
C LEU A 156 -6.20 -11.18 -0.01
N LYS A 157 -7.05 -11.70 -0.91
CA LYS A 157 -7.49 -13.10 -0.94
C LYS A 157 -7.57 -13.59 -2.37
N LEU A 158 -7.41 -14.90 -2.56
CA LEU A 158 -7.67 -15.57 -3.83
C LEU A 158 -9.03 -16.27 -3.77
N GLN A 159 -9.86 -16.03 -4.78
CA GLN A 159 -11.15 -16.71 -4.99
C GLN A 159 -11.18 -17.37 -6.37
N ASP A 160 -12.10 -18.32 -6.56
CA ASP A 160 -12.31 -19.02 -7.82
C ASP A 160 -11.01 -19.55 -8.46
N CYS A 161 -10.09 -20.05 -7.63
CA CYS A 161 -8.84 -20.63 -8.11
C CYS A 161 -9.15 -21.92 -8.87
N TYR A 162 -8.69 -21.96 -10.11
CA TYR A 162 -8.65 -23.16 -10.90
C TYR A 162 -7.33 -23.19 -11.67
N ALA A 163 -6.59 -24.28 -11.51
CA ALA A 163 -5.32 -24.51 -12.15
C ALA A 163 -5.29 -25.94 -12.71
N GLN A 164 -4.78 -26.10 -13.91
CA GLN A 164 -4.67 -27.38 -14.58
C GLN A 164 -3.41 -27.44 -15.43
N VAL A 165 -2.76 -28.61 -15.41
CA VAL A 165 -1.76 -29.05 -16.38
C VAL A 165 -2.42 -30.10 -17.27
N SER A 166 -2.21 -29.98 -18.58
CA SER A 166 -2.85 -30.86 -19.56
C SER A 166 -1.96 -32.05 -19.93
N HIS A 167 -0.64 -31.84 -19.99
CA HIS A 167 0.32 -32.84 -20.44
C HIS A 167 1.55 -32.85 -19.54
N ALA A 168 2.10 -34.02 -19.28
CA ALA A 168 3.35 -34.19 -18.56
C ALA A 168 4.24 -35.23 -19.23
N ASP A 169 5.30 -34.76 -19.87
CA ASP A 169 6.33 -35.62 -20.45
C ASP A 169 7.40 -35.90 -19.39
N VAL A 170 7.60 -37.16 -19.03
CA VAL A 170 8.56 -37.58 -18.01
C VAL A 170 9.75 -38.28 -18.65
N SER A 171 10.96 -37.90 -18.27
CA SER A 171 12.20 -38.54 -18.65
C SER A 171 12.93 -39.04 -17.41
N PHE A 172 12.92 -40.35 -17.19
CA PHE A 172 13.62 -40.98 -16.08
C PHE A 172 15.10 -41.18 -16.42
N SER A 173 15.95 -40.86 -15.45
CA SER A 173 17.39 -41.11 -15.48
C SER A 173 17.76 -42.12 -14.39
N GLY A 174 18.77 -42.94 -14.67
CA GLY A 174 19.21 -44.04 -13.79
C GLY A 174 19.73 -45.24 -14.57
N GLU A 175 20.21 -46.26 -13.85
CA GLU A 175 20.82 -47.47 -14.42
C GLU A 175 19.88 -48.23 -15.36
N LEU A 176 18.58 -48.25 -15.04
CA LEU A 176 17.54 -48.91 -15.81
C LEU A 176 16.61 -47.90 -16.52
N SER A 177 17.12 -46.72 -16.86
CA SER A 177 16.35 -45.66 -17.56
C SER A 177 15.61 -46.15 -18.82
N VAL A 178 16.19 -47.09 -19.58
CA VAL A 178 15.53 -47.71 -20.74
C VAL A 178 14.24 -48.45 -20.34
N LEU A 179 14.26 -49.14 -19.19
CA LEU A 179 13.09 -49.82 -18.65
C LEU A 179 12.07 -48.80 -18.12
N TYR A 180 12.50 -47.79 -17.35
CA TYR A 180 11.59 -46.80 -16.76
C TYR A 180 10.91 -45.92 -17.82
N ASN A 181 11.64 -45.52 -18.86
CA ASN A 181 11.08 -44.73 -19.95
C ASN A 181 10.06 -45.51 -20.80
N SER A 182 10.02 -46.84 -20.71
CA SER A 182 8.96 -47.64 -21.35
C SER A 182 7.60 -47.56 -20.64
N PHE A 183 7.55 -46.96 -19.43
CA PHE A 183 6.34 -46.88 -18.59
C PHE A 183 5.92 -45.45 -18.23
N VAL A 184 6.34 -44.46 -19.02
CA VAL A 184 5.99 -43.04 -18.82
C VAL A 184 4.48 -42.80 -18.92
N GLU A 185 3.84 -43.37 -19.94
CA GLU A 185 2.41 -43.12 -20.24
C GLU A 185 1.47 -43.57 -19.09
N PRO A 186 1.67 -44.73 -18.43
CA PRO A 186 0.93 -45.07 -17.20
C PRO A 186 1.15 -44.11 -16.02
N MET A 187 2.31 -43.48 -15.91
CA MET A 187 2.68 -42.59 -14.79
C MET A 187 2.25 -41.14 -15.01
N GLU A 188 2.03 -40.71 -16.26
CA GLU A 188 1.59 -39.36 -16.59
C GLU A 188 0.27 -38.99 -15.89
N LYS A 189 -0.75 -39.87 -15.94
CA LYS A 189 -2.08 -39.59 -15.37
C LYS A 189 -2.04 -39.40 -13.84
N PRO A 190 -1.43 -40.30 -13.04
CA PRO A 190 -1.28 -40.10 -11.61
C PRO A 190 -0.52 -38.82 -11.25
N ILE A 191 0.56 -38.52 -11.98
CA ILE A 191 1.36 -37.30 -11.79
C ILE A 191 0.51 -36.06 -12.06
N LEU A 192 -0.17 -35.99 -13.21
CA LEU A 192 -1.05 -34.88 -13.57
C LEU A 192 -2.18 -34.68 -12.54
N LYS A 193 -2.81 -35.77 -12.10
CA LYS A 193 -3.85 -35.72 -11.07
C LYS A 193 -3.32 -35.08 -9.79
N LYS A 194 -2.17 -35.54 -9.30
CA LYS A 194 -1.57 -35.01 -8.07
C LYS A 194 -1.06 -33.58 -8.21
N LEU A 195 -0.47 -33.22 -9.34
CA LEU A 195 -0.09 -31.84 -9.63
C LEU A 195 -1.31 -30.92 -9.59
N ASN A 196 -2.38 -31.27 -10.31
CA ASN A 196 -3.60 -30.48 -10.39
C ASN A 196 -4.31 -30.34 -9.03
N GLU A 197 -4.26 -31.35 -8.17
CA GLU A 197 -4.76 -31.28 -6.78
C GLU A 197 -3.98 -30.25 -5.92
N MET A 198 -2.68 -30.06 -6.18
CA MET A 198 -1.80 -29.23 -5.34
C MET A 198 -1.61 -27.79 -5.84
N LEU A 199 -1.84 -27.50 -7.12
CA LEU A 199 -1.55 -26.19 -7.73
C LEU A 199 -2.30 -25.02 -7.08
N CYS A 200 -3.59 -25.16 -6.76
CA CYS A 200 -4.35 -24.09 -6.12
C CYS A 200 -3.95 -23.86 -4.65
N PRO A 201 -3.79 -24.88 -3.79
CA PRO A 201 -3.27 -24.72 -2.43
C PRO A 201 -1.93 -23.98 -2.36
N ILE A 202 -0.89 -24.53 -3.00
CA ILE A 202 -0.09 -23.80 -3.99
C ILE A 202 -0.03 -22.26 -3.95
N ILE A 203 -0.71 -21.73 -4.97
CA ILE A 203 -0.89 -20.33 -5.33
C ILE A 203 -1.62 -19.57 -4.22
N THR A 204 -2.62 -20.17 -3.57
CA THR A 204 -3.33 -19.55 -2.43
C THR A 204 -2.34 -19.21 -1.32
N GLY A 205 -1.40 -20.11 -1.00
CA GLY A 205 -0.35 -19.85 -0.03
C GLY A 205 0.56 -18.67 -0.39
N GLU A 206 0.85 -18.42 -1.67
CA GLU A 206 1.59 -17.21 -2.09
C GLU A 206 0.77 -15.94 -1.86
N VAL A 207 -0.51 -15.97 -2.22
CA VAL A 207 -1.39 -14.82 -2.03
C VAL A 207 -1.54 -14.51 -0.53
N GLU A 208 -1.60 -15.53 0.33
CA GLU A 208 -1.61 -15.37 1.78
C GLU A 208 -0.29 -14.80 2.32
N ALA A 209 0.85 -15.25 1.81
CA ALA A 209 2.16 -14.69 2.16
C ALA A 209 2.28 -13.22 1.75
N LEU A 210 1.82 -12.87 0.55
CA LEU A 210 1.75 -11.48 0.08
C LEU A 210 0.80 -10.64 0.95
N ASN A 211 -0.36 -11.19 1.31
CA ASN A 211 -1.31 -10.55 2.22
C ASN A 211 -0.71 -10.27 3.60
N ALA A 212 0.08 -11.21 4.15
CA ALA A 212 0.79 -11.02 5.41
C ALA A 212 1.82 -9.87 5.32
N ASN A 213 2.45 -9.67 4.17
CA ASN A 213 3.35 -8.53 3.94
C ASN A 213 2.58 -7.21 3.80
N LEU A 214 1.46 -7.19 3.08
CA LEU A 214 0.60 -6.01 2.99
C LEU A 214 0.03 -5.58 4.35
N SER A 215 -0.28 -6.54 5.21
CA SER A 215 -0.79 -6.27 6.56
C SER A 215 0.23 -5.55 7.44
N LYS A 216 1.53 -5.63 7.13
CA LYS A 216 2.61 -4.93 7.85
C LYS A 216 2.77 -3.46 7.42
N LEU A 217 2.13 -3.02 6.35
CA LEU A 217 2.22 -1.64 5.90
C LEU A 217 1.61 -0.70 6.95
N GLU A 218 2.39 0.28 7.41
CA GLU A 218 1.96 1.23 8.43
C GLU A 218 0.92 2.22 7.89
N VAL A 219 -0.38 1.98 8.06
CA VAL A 219 -1.44 2.92 7.61
C VAL A 219 -1.43 4.26 8.33
N LEU A 220 -0.78 4.33 9.49
CA LEU A 220 -0.50 5.54 10.26
C LEU A 220 1.01 5.75 10.25
N ARG A 221 1.48 6.79 9.57
CA ARG A 221 2.91 7.06 9.39
C ARG A 221 3.31 8.39 10.00
N LYS A 222 4.37 8.38 10.80
CA LYS A 222 5.03 9.61 11.24
C LYS A 222 5.74 10.27 10.06
N ILE A 223 5.37 11.51 9.76
CA ILE A 223 6.00 12.29 8.69
C ILE A 223 7.21 13.03 9.24
N ASP A 224 7.07 13.65 10.41
CA ASP A 224 8.12 14.39 11.10
C ASP A 224 7.81 14.51 12.61
N ASN A 225 8.50 15.42 13.30
CA ASN A 225 8.34 15.63 14.75
C ASN A 225 7.07 16.40 15.13
N TYR A 226 6.26 16.83 14.15
CA TYR A 226 5.04 17.59 14.35
C TYR A 226 3.80 16.77 14.00
N THR A 227 3.86 15.90 12.98
CA THR A 227 2.66 15.32 12.38
C THR A 227 2.72 13.81 12.12
N LEU A 228 1.52 13.21 12.14
CA LEU A 228 1.23 11.84 11.66
C LEU A 228 0.29 11.92 10.47
N LEU A 229 0.48 11.08 9.47
CA LEU A 229 -0.41 10.89 8.33
C LEU A 229 -1.15 9.55 8.46
N ASP A 230 -2.47 9.61 8.41
CA ASP A 230 -3.37 8.47 8.32
C ASP A 230 -3.84 8.30 6.88
N TYR A 231 -3.38 7.23 6.25
CA TYR A 231 -3.75 6.82 4.90
C TYR A 231 -4.39 5.43 4.90
N SER A 232 -5.02 5.05 6.01
CA SER A 232 -5.88 3.87 6.07
C SER A 232 -7.00 3.91 5.02
N LEU A 233 -7.43 2.74 4.57
CA LEU A 233 -8.56 2.60 3.67
C LEU A 233 -9.86 3.03 4.38
N VAL A 234 -10.64 3.86 3.69
CA VAL A 234 -11.96 4.30 4.15
C VAL A 234 -13.01 3.24 3.86
N SER A 235 -12.85 2.50 2.76
CA SER A 235 -13.75 1.42 2.35
C SER A 235 -12.95 0.32 1.67
N SER A 236 -13.59 -0.83 1.42
CA SER A 236 -13.08 -1.73 0.39
C SER A 236 -12.93 -0.97 -0.94
N PRO A 237 -11.94 -1.32 -1.76
CA PRO A 237 -11.75 -0.70 -3.07
C PRO A 237 -12.98 -0.82 -3.97
N GLU A 238 -13.17 0.18 -4.83
CA GLU A 238 -14.25 0.20 -5.81
C GLU A 238 -13.70 -0.30 -7.15
N ILE A 239 -14.37 -1.29 -7.75
CA ILE A 239 -13.90 -1.97 -8.96
C ILE A 239 -14.97 -1.88 -10.03
N THR A 240 -14.60 -1.33 -11.19
CA THR A 240 -15.43 -1.25 -12.39
C THR A 240 -14.81 -2.08 -13.51
N GLU A 241 -15.41 -2.06 -14.69
CA GLU A 241 -14.85 -2.76 -15.87
C GLU A 241 -13.52 -2.16 -16.34
N ASN A 242 -13.25 -0.89 -16.03
CA ASN A 242 -12.14 -0.14 -16.63
C ASN A 242 -11.07 0.28 -15.62
N TYR A 243 -11.42 0.30 -14.33
CA TYR A 243 -10.53 0.79 -13.29
C TYR A 243 -10.84 0.21 -11.92
N PHE A 244 -9.87 0.37 -11.04
CA PHE A 244 -9.90 0.03 -9.63
C PHE A 244 -9.48 1.25 -8.80
N ASP A 245 -10.30 1.65 -7.81
CA ASP A 245 -10.12 2.82 -6.97
C ASP A 245 -9.83 2.45 -5.51
N LEU A 246 -8.76 3.01 -4.96
CA LEU A 246 -8.41 3.01 -3.55
C LEU A 246 -8.81 4.33 -2.90
N ASN A 247 -9.67 4.26 -1.90
CA ASN A 247 -10.13 5.40 -1.10
C ASN A 247 -9.35 5.44 0.21
N LEU A 248 -8.34 6.32 0.31
CA LEU A 248 -7.50 6.48 1.49
C LEU A 248 -7.94 7.69 2.30
N LYS A 249 -7.87 7.59 3.63
CA LYS A 249 -8.34 8.63 4.55
C LYS A 249 -7.59 9.95 4.35
N GLY A 250 -6.27 9.90 4.14
CA GLY A 250 -5.44 11.03 3.76
C GLY A 250 -5.60 12.23 4.69
N VAL A 251 -5.38 12.02 5.98
CA VAL A 251 -5.57 13.05 7.02
C VAL A 251 -4.35 13.15 7.92
N PHE A 252 -3.96 14.38 8.24
CA PHE A 252 -2.89 14.64 9.20
C PHE A 252 -3.43 14.87 10.61
N TYR A 253 -2.69 14.38 11.59
CA TYR A 253 -2.90 14.66 13.01
C TYR A 253 -1.66 15.30 13.63
N PRO A 254 -1.81 16.19 14.63
CA PRO A 254 -0.69 16.65 15.43
C PRO A 254 -0.15 15.47 16.26
N LEU A 255 1.16 15.24 16.22
CA LEU A 255 1.82 14.08 16.81
C LEU A 255 1.59 13.95 18.33
N LYS A 256 1.48 15.09 19.03
CA LYS A 256 1.35 15.11 20.50
C LYS A 256 -0.08 14.94 21.01
N SER A 257 -1.08 15.42 20.27
CA SER A 257 -2.48 15.46 20.73
C SER A 257 -3.39 14.48 19.99
N LEU A 258 -3.01 14.02 18.80
CA LEU A 258 -3.84 13.21 17.90
C LEU A 258 -5.24 13.80 17.65
N GLN A 259 -5.36 15.12 17.75
CA GLN A 259 -6.64 15.80 17.63
C GLN A 259 -7.16 15.70 16.19
N TYR A 260 -8.45 15.34 16.06
CA TYR A 260 -9.12 15.33 14.77
C TYR A 260 -9.27 16.75 14.19
N PRO A 261 -9.14 16.91 12.86
CA PRO A 261 -9.40 18.20 12.22
C PRO A 261 -10.84 18.67 12.48
N PRO A 262 -11.07 19.94 12.85
CA PRO A 262 -12.39 20.48 13.21
C PRO A 262 -13.28 20.79 12.00
N PHE A 263 -13.05 20.12 10.87
CA PHE A 263 -13.77 20.33 9.61
C PHE A 263 -14.04 18.98 8.92
N PRO A 264 -15.17 18.83 8.24
CA PRO A 264 -15.53 17.58 7.58
C PRO A 264 -14.72 17.33 6.31
N SER A 265 -14.53 16.06 5.96
CA SER A 265 -14.11 15.68 4.61
C SER A 265 -15.29 15.77 3.63
N VAL A 266 -14.97 15.91 2.34
CA VAL A 266 -15.96 16.13 1.27
C VAL A 266 -15.68 15.12 0.14
N PRO A 267 -16.70 14.49 -0.45
CA PRO A 267 -16.49 13.57 -1.56
C PRO A 267 -15.90 14.30 -2.76
N PHE A 268 -15.06 13.59 -3.51
CA PHE A 268 -14.58 14.03 -4.81
C PHE A 268 -14.45 12.83 -5.74
N VAL A 269 -14.43 13.11 -7.04
CA VAL A 269 -14.39 12.08 -8.10
C VAL A 269 -13.17 12.33 -8.97
N LEU A 270 -12.51 11.25 -9.38
CA LEU A 270 -11.42 11.31 -10.34
C LEU A 270 -12.00 11.40 -11.76
N PRO A 271 -11.31 12.07 -12.69
CA PRO A 271 -11.79 12.15 -14.07
C PRO A 271 -11.96 10.75 -14.67
N GLU A 272 -13.02 10.56 -15.46
CA GLU A 272 -13.27 9.34 -16.23
C GLU A 272 -12.35 9.30 -17.45
N ARG A 273 -11.06 9.14 -17.19
CA ARG A 273 -10.02 8.98 -18.21
C ARG A 273 -9.28 7.67 -17.99
N SER A 274 -8.74 7.13 -19.08
CA SER A 274 -7.96 5.89 -19.12
C SER A 274 -6.64 6.06 -19.89
N ASP A 275 -6.23 7.32 -20.15
CA ASP A 275 -5.00 7.67 -20.84
C ASP A 275 -3.73 7.47 -19.99
N SER A 276 -3.85 7.20 -18.70
CA SER A 276 -2.74 6.93 -17.79
C SER A 276 -2.93 5.61 -17.03
N MET A 277 -1.82 5.00 -16.60
CA MET A 277 -1.84 3.80 -15.75
C MET A 277 -2.43 4.13 -14.37
N LEU A 278 -2.01 5.25 -13.79
CA LEU A 278 -2.38 5.66 -12.45
C LEU A 278 -2.91 7.09 -12.43
N TYR A 279 -3.97 7.33 -11.64
CA TYR A 279 -4.42 8.68 -11.29
C TYR A 279 -4.40 8.81 -9.77
N ILE A 280 -3.94 9.96 -9.28
CA ILE A 280 -3.95 10.30 -7.86
C ILE A 280 -4.70 11.62 -7.71
N GLY A 281 -5.76 11.59 -6.93
CA GLY A 281 -6.48 12.79 -6.50
C GLY A 281 -6.21 13.05 -5.02
N ILE A 282 -5.87 14.29 -4.71
CA ILE A 282 -5.64 14.76 -3.35
C ILE A 282 -6.65 15.85 -3.08
N SER A 283 -7.49 15.64 -2.08
CA SER A 283 -8.57 16.56 -1.72
C SER A 283 -8.04 17.83 -1.05
N LYS A 284 -8.85 18.89 -1.06
CA LYS A 284 -8.60 20.09 -0.22
C LYS A 284 -8.56 19.74 1.28
N TYR A 285 -9.30 18.70 1.68
CA TYR A 285 -9.33 18.22 3.07
C TYR A 285 -7.94 17.74 3.54
N PHE A 286 -7.23 16.99 2.69
CA PHE A 286 -5.85 16.56 2.97
C PHE A 286 -4.94 17.76 3.31
N PHE A 287 -4.89 18.76 2.43
CA PHE A 287 -4.05 19.95 2.63
C PHE A 287 -4.47 20.78 3.85
N LYS A 288 -5.77 20.95 4.07
CA LYS A 288 -6.28 21.65 5.25
C LYS A 288 -5.90 20.92 6.54
N SER A 289 -6.01 19.59 6.57
CA SER A 289 -5.64 18.78 7.74
C SER A 289 -4.14 18.89 8.04
N ALA A 290 -3.29 18.87 7.00
CA ALA A 290 -1.86 19.06 7.14
C ALA A 290 -1.56 20.42 7.79
N SER A 291 -2.09 21.49 7.20
CA SER A 291 -1.90 22.85 7.71
C SER A 291 -2.35 23.00 9.16
N TYR A 292 -3.55 22.51 9.50
CA TYR A 292 -4.06 22.51 10.86
C TYR A 292 -3.15 21.75 11.83
N ALA A 293 -2.67 20.57 11.43
CA ALA A 293 -1.81 19.74 12.27
C ALA A 293 -0.45 20.42 12.55
N TYR A 294 0.18 21.01 11.52
CA TYR A 294 1.43 21.75 11.69
C TYR A 294 1.25 23.01 12.55
N PHE A 295 0.19 23.76 12.31
CA PHE A 295 -0.13 24.96 13.08
C PHE A 295 -0.32 24.65 14.57
N THR A 296 -1.18 23.69 14.88
CA THR A 296 -1.46 23.29 16.27
C THR A 296 -0.26 22.63 16.96
N ALA A 297 0.64 22.02 16.19
CA ALA A 297 1.91 21.50 16.71
C ALA A 297 2.98 22.60 16.92
N GLY A 298 2.70 23.86 16.57
CA GLY A 298 3.62 24.99 16.71
C GLY A 298 4.73 25.04 15.67
N ALA A 299 4.57 24.37 14.53
CA ALA A 299 5.59 24.31 13.49
C ALA A 299 5.79 25.65 12.75
N PHE A 300 4.75 26.49 12.69
CA PHE A 300 4.80 27.81 12.06
C PHE A 300 5.17 28.91 13.06
N SER A 301 6.21 28.69 13.86
CA SER A 301 6.76 29.68 14.79
C SER A 301 8.28 29.58 14.82
N PHE A 302 8.97 30.68 14.53
CA PHE A 302 10.42 30.75 14.66
C PHE A 302 10.85 32.10 15.24
N THR A 303 12.02 32.11 15.87
CA THR A 303 12.59 33.31 16.47
C THR A 303 13.97 33.52 15.89
N LEU A 304 14.21 34.72 15.35
CA LEU A 304 15.50 35.16 14.86
C LEU A 304 16.16 36.08 15.88
N THR A 305 17.41 35.76 16.24
CA THR A 305 18.23 36.61 17.10
C THR A 305 18.87 37.76 16.31
N THR A 306 19.31 38.81 17.02
CA THR A 306 20.02 39.93 16.39
C THR A 306 21.22 39.48 15.53
N LYS A 307 21.93 38.42 15.96
CA LYS A 307 23.09 37.87 15.26
C LYS A 307 22.71 37.22 13.93
N GLU A 308 21.62 36.45 13.92
CA GLU A 308 21.13 35.76 12.71
C GLU A 308 20.57 36.75 11.68
N ILE A 309 19.83 37.77 12.16
CA ILE A 309 19.30 38.85 11.32
C ILE A 309 20.46 39.62 10.65
N SER A 310 21.49 39.98 11.43
CA SER A 310 22.66 40.70 10.93
C SER A 310 23.40 39.92 9.85
N ASN A 311 23.60 38.62 10.08
CA ASN A 311 24.35 37.77 9.15
C ASN A 311 23.61 37.48 7.84
N HIS A 312 22.27 37.42 7.84
CA HIS A 312 21.50 36.95 6.68
C HIS A 312 20.64 38.01 5.97
N LEU A 313 20.02 38.93 6.70
CA LEU A 313 18.99 39.83 6.14
C LEU A 313 19.55 41.19 5.71
N LEU A 314 20.58 41.70 6.39
CA LEU A 314 21.20 42.99 6.07
C LEU A 314 22.03 42.94 4.78
N HIS A 315 22.57 41.78 4.40
CA HIS A 315 23.39 41.63 3.20
C HIS A 315 22.60 41.45 1.90
N ASN A 316 21.38 40.92 1.95
CA ASN A 316 20.68 40.43 0.75
C ASN A 316 19.40 41.21 0.36
N SER A 317 18.88 42.12 1.18
CA SER A 317 17.66 42.88 0.82
C SER A 317 17.71 44.35 1.22
N GLN A 318 17.76 45.25 0.22
CA GLN A 318 17.78 46.71 0.43
C GLN A 318 16.53 47.24 1.14
N ALA A 319 15.36 46.64 0.89
CA ALA A 319 14.09 47.11 1.46
C ALA A 319 13.90 46.71 2.93
N LEU A 320 14.16 45.45 3.28
CA LEU A 320 14.08 44.97 4.67
C LEU A 320 15.21 45.56 5.51
N GLY A 321 16.41 45.69 4.93
CA GLY A 321 17.55 46.35 5.56
C GLY A 321 17.26 47.80 5.95
N ASN A 322 16.57 48.57 5.09
CA ASN A 322 16.19 49.97 5.38
C ASN A 322 15.07 50.11 6.43
N MET A 323 14.15 49.14 6.49
CA MET A 323 13.07 49.14 7.49
C MET A 323 13.62 48.75 8.87
N LEU A 324 14.44 47.68 8.92
CA LEU A 324 15.11 47.24 10.14
C LEU A 324 16.15 48.25 10.63
N SER A 325 16.86 48.95 9.74
CA SER A 325 17.81 50.00 10.13
C SER A 325 17.11 51.21 10.77
N ARG A 326 15.94 51.64 10.26
CA ARG A 326 15.16 52.71 10.88
C ARG A 326 14.57 52.33 12.23
N ILE A 327 14.11 51.09 12.38
CA ILE A 327 13.68 50.56 13.68
C ILE A 327 14.89 50.47 14.62
N ALA A 328 16.05 50.09 14.10
CA ALA A 328 17.29 50.07 14.84
C ALA A 328 17.76 51.45 15.30
N GLU A 329 17.61 52.48 14.47
CA GLU A 329 17.91 53.87 14.85
C GLU A 329 16.95 54.42 15.90
N LEU A 330 15.67 54.03 15.88
CA LEU A 330 14.66 54.56 16.80
C LEU A 330 14.65 53.87 18.18
N TYR A 331 15.08 52.60 18.29
CA TYR A 331 15.00 51.81 19.53
C TYR A 331 16.29 51.08 19.95
N ILE A 332 17.30 50.96 19.07
CA ILE A 332 18.37 49.94 19.19
C ILE A 332 19.76 50.57 19.14
N LEU A 333 20.13 51.30 20.20
CA LEU A 333 21.54 51.68 20.40
C LEU A 333 22.20 51.04 21.62
N SER A 334 21.55 50.10 22.33
CA SER A 334 22.25 49.39 23.43
C SER A 334 21.74 48.01 23.86
N GLN A 335 20.64 47.49 23.30
CA GLN A 335 20.07 46.21 23.78
C GLN A 335 19.82 45.20 22.64
N PRO A 336 20.09 43.90 22.88
CA PRO A 336 19.76 42.85 21.93
C PRO A 336 18.24 42.71 21.77
N PHE A 337 17.81 42.45 20.54
CA PHE A 337 16.39 42.23 20.20
C PHE A 337 16.21 40.90 19.45
N MET A 338 15.01 40.35 19.53
CA MET A 338 14.58 39.13 18.84
C MET A 338 13.39 39.45 17.96
N VAL A 339 13.33 38.83 16.79
CA VAL A 339 12.17 38.89 15.91
C VAL A 339 11.51 37.53 15.94
N GLN A 340 10.31 37.46 16.53
CA GLN A 340 9.49 36.26 16.52
C GLN A 340 8.49 36.38 15.37
N VAL A 341 8.46 35.36 14.51
CA VAL A 341 7.49 35.23 13.44
C VAL A 341 6.64 34.01 13.73
N MET A 342 5.33 34.19 13.78
CA MET A 342 4.40 33.09 14.03
C MET A 342 3.15 33.21 13.19
N ALA A 343 2.62 32.08 12.72
CA ALA A 343 1.29 32.06 12.12
C ALA A 343 0.24 32.37 13.21
N THR A 344 -0.79 33.15 12.86
CA THR A 344 -1.89 33.50 13.76
C THR A 344 -3.07 32.53 13.64
N GLU A 345 -3.22 31.91 12.48
CA GLU A 345 -4.21 30.87 12.19
C GLU A 345 -3.63 29.84 11.20
N PRO A 346 -4.27 28.66 11.01
CA PRO A 346 -3.75 27.64 10.10
C PRO A 346 -3.64 28.15 8.65
N PRO A 347 -2.46 28.04 8.00
CA PRO A 347 -2.28 28.41 6.60
C PRO A 347 -3.31 27.78 5.64
N VAL A 348 -3.77 28.53 4.64
CA VAL A 348 -4.83 28.07 3.73
C VAL A 348 -4.27 27.75 2.35
N VAL A 349 -4.52 26.53 1.86
CA VAL A 349 -4.15 26.13 0.49
C VAL A 349 -5.29 26.43 -0.50
N ARG A 350 -5.02 27.27 -1.50
CA ARG A 350 -5.96 27.62 -2.59
C ARG A 350 -5.27 27.46 -3.95
N ASN A 351 -5.72 26.56 -4.81
CA ASN A 351 -5.15 26.40 -6.17
C ASN A 351 -3.60 26.33 -6.20
N PHE A 352 -3.00 25.57 -5.27
CA PHE A 352 -1.54 25.49 -5.08
C PHE A 352 -0.85 26.80 -4.67
N THR A 353 -1.59 27.79 -4.17
CA THR A 353 -1.03 28.89 -3.36
C THR A 353 -1.27 28.61 -1.89
N LEU A 354 -0.30 28.98 -1.05
CA LEU A 354 -0.37 28.94 0.40
C LEU A 354 -0.55 30.37 0.90
N ASP A 355 -1.68 30.62 1.55
CA ASP A 355 -1.94 31.87 2.26
C ASP A 355 -1.53 31.67 3.72
N ILE A 356 -0.51 32.40 4.18
CA ILE A 356 0.03 32.33 5.56
C ILE A 356 -0.32 33.64 6.28
N PRO A 357 -1.35 33.63 7.14
CA PRO A 357 -1.61 34.73 8.07
C PRO A 357 -0.61 34.63 9.22
N ALA A 358 0.24 35.64 9.34
CA ALA A 358 1.34 35.66 10.28
C ALA A 358 1.45 36.99 11.03
N SER A 359 2.05 36.91 12.21
CA SER A 359 2.41 38.05 13.04
C SER A 359 3.92 38.07 13.25
N ILE A 360 4.52 39.24 13.08
CA ILE A 360 5.90 39.55 13.44
C ILE A 360 5.88 40.36 14.73
N MET A 361 6.51 39.83 15.77
CA MET A 361 6.74 40.52 17.03
C MET A 361 8.23 40.82 17.19
N ILE A 362 8.56 42.09 17.42
CA ILE A 362 9.91 42.51 17.79
C ILE A 362 9.96 42.62 19.31
N LEU A 363 10.83 41.84 19.94
CA LEU A 363 10.99 41.74 21.38
C LEU A 363 12.36 42.30 21.80
N THR A 364 12.43 43.14 22.84
CA THR A 364 13.68 43.41 23.55
C THR A 364 13.75 42.57 24.82
N GLN A 365 14.96 42.18 25.23
CA GLN A 365 15.16 41.62 26.55
C GLN A 365 16.27 42.39 27.29
N PRO A 366 15.90 43.39 28.12
CA PRO A 366 16.82 44.03 29.05
C PRO A 366 17.48 43.02 30.00
N LYS A 367 18.71 43.28 30.44
CA LYS A 367 19.39 42.42 31.43
C LYS A 367 18.53 42.30 32.70
N ASN A 368 18.21 41.06 33.08
CA ASN A 368 17.39 40.68 34.24
C ASN A 368 15.88 41.02 34.17
N SER A 369 15.29 41.19 32.98
CA SER A 369 13.83 41.29 32.84
C SER A 369 13.23 40.24 31.89
N THR A 370 11.91 40.09 31.97
CA THR A 370 11.10 39.41 30.95
C THR A 370 11.15 40.19 29.64
N ALA A 371 11.05 39.48 28.52
CA ALA A 371 11.03 40.09 27.20
C ALA A 371 9.82 41.03 27.04
N GLU A 372 10.05 42.23 26.49
CA GLU A 372 9.02 43.23 26.24
C GLU A 372 8.78 43.37 24.73
N THR A 373 7.51 43.50 24.33
CA THR A 373 7.13 43.69 22.92
C THR A 373 7.28 45.15 22.54
N ILE A 374 8.09 45.41 21.51
CA ILE A 374 8.28 46.74 20.94
C ILE A 374 7.23 47.02 19.87
N VAL A 375 7.04 46.06 18.96
CA VAL A 375 6.16 46.18 17.79
C VAL A 375 5.56 44.82 17.47
N SER A 376 4.26 44.81 17.13
CA SER A 376 3.55 43.66 16.55
C SER A 376 2.96 44.07 15.21
N MET A 377 3.17 43.27 14.17
CA MET A 377 2.63 43.51 12.82
C MET A 377 2.01 42.23 12.28
N ASP A 378 0.77 42.32 11.81
CA ASP A 378 0.08 41.21 11.16
C ASP A 378 0.12 41.37 9.64
N PHE A 379 0.34 40.28 8.91
CA PHE A 379 0.43 40.25 7.46
C PHE A 379 -0.09 38.94 6.88
N ASP A 380 -0.63 39.01 5.66
CA ASP A 380 -1.04 37.85 4.87
C ASP A 380 -0.03 37.62 3.75
N GLU A 381 0.79 36.57 3.85
CA GLU A 381 1.72 36.19 2.81
C GLU A 381 1.10 35.18 1.84
N LYS A 382 1.38 35.31 0.54
CA LYS A 382 0.92 34.38 -0.50
C LYS A 382 2.09 33.79 -1.26
N GLU A 383 2.28 32.49 -1.13
CA GLU A 383 3.36 31.77 -1.81
C GLU A 383 2.81 30.72 -2.80
N GLY A 384 3.36 30.64 -4.00
CA GLY A 384 2.96 29.65 -5.00
C GLY A 384 3.79 28.38 -4.92
N PHE A 385 3.16 27.20 -4.87
CA PHE A 385 3.87 25.92 -4.97
C PHE A 385 4.28 25.63 -6.42
N ASN A 386 5.59 25.55 -6.67
CA ASN A 386 6.13 25.03 -7.92
C ASN A 386 6.51 23.56 -7.73
N LYS A 387 5.79 22.64 -8.39
CA LYS A 387 5.91 21.18 -8.23
C LYS A 387 7.30 20.61 -8.59
N ASN A 388 8.15 21.40 -9.27
CA ASN A 388 9.48 20.98 -9.74
C ASN A 388 10.67 21.53 -8.91
N ARG A 389 10.45 22.24 -7.80
CA ARG A 389 11.55 22.61 -6.89
C ARG A 389 11.71 21.56 -5.79
N THR A 390 12.71 20.70 -5.95
CA THR A 390 13.40 20.10 -4.80
C THR A 390 14.09 21.22 -4.03
N SER A 391 13.36 21.90 -3.14
CA SER A 391 13.98 22.74 -2.13
C SER A 391 14.66 21.80 -1.14
N GLY A 392 15.97 21.67 -1.27
CA GLY A 392 16.80 21.05 -0.25
C GLY A 392 16.56 21.78 1.06
N CYS A 393 15.82 21.15 1.97
CA CYS A 393 15.88 21.49 3.38
C CYS A 393 17.30 21.13 3.79
N GLY A 394 18.19 22.12 3.72
CA GLY A 394 19.55 22.00 4.21
C GLY A 394 19.48 21.54 5.66
N LYS A 395 20.12 20.41 5.94
CA LYS A 395 20.58 20.11 7.29
C LYS A 395 21.43 21.31 7.73
N GLN A 396 20.97 22.05 8.71
CA GLN A 396 21.86 22.71 9.65
C GLN A 396 22.08 21.78 10.82
#